data_AF-A0A8J7S6Z6-F1
#
_entry.id   AF-A0A8J7S6Z6-F1
#
_cell.length_a   1.000
_cell.length_b   1.000
_cell.length_c   1.000
_cell.angle_alpha   90.00
_cell.angle_beta   90.00
_cell.angle_gamma   90.00
#
_symmetry.space_group_name_H-M   'P 1'
#
loop_
_entity.id
_entity.type
_entity.pdbx_description
1 polymer ?
#
loop_
_entity_poly.entity_id
_entity_poly.type
_entity_poly.pdbx_seq_one_letter_code
_entity_poly.pdbx_strand_id
1 'polypeptide(L)'
;MEEILEKLSDPEHPLWSFLPEMTNEFWAAITGAIVGSVIGGLITFGIQRMSLKAAENERVDTAKDRQRSLGYSLLFKMVRIYSGLATMHNHVEECFTRAREQGHGHLEPWAVLLPIANPLDKVHFANEEMAMLLSLKDNNLFNDLVALDSVHNSTIGLFRMYGAERGALLEKLPANMTGLVGRISLPEDQAQHVQPKMAELNALVTDTRKRCKKDYDKSLDVLNRLNNLLNQKLELGVSVVPR
;
A
#
# COMPACT_ATOMS: atom_id res chain seq x y z
N MET A 1 -55.97 12.85 18.88
CA MET A 1 -56.69 11.91 17.99
C MET A 1 -58.01 11.47 18.64
N GLU A 2 -58.03 11.16 19.94
CA GLU A 2 -59.25 10.85 20.69
C GLU A 2 -60.27 12.01 20.72
N GLU A 3 -59.84 13.26 20.88
CA GLU A 3 -60.74 14.44 20.90
C GLU A 3 -61.45 14.71 19.55
N ILE A 4 -60.87 14.24 18.44
CA ILE A 4 -61.49 14.32 17.11
C ILE A 4 -62.51 13.18 16.94
N LEU A 5 -62.24 12.01 17.51
CA LEU A 5 -63.16 10.86 17.48
C LEU A 5 -64.38 11.08 18.39
N GLU A 6 -64.22 11.78 19.51
CA GLU A 6 -65.31 12.10 20.43
C GLU A 6 -66.28 13.14 19.82
N LYS A 7 -65.76 14.18 19.14
CA LYS A 7 -66.58 15.15 18.40
C LYS A 7 -67.27 14.58 17.17
N LEU A 8 -66.74 13.51 16.58
CA LEU A 8 -67.38 12.80 15.48
C LEU A 8 -68.43 11.79 15.95
N SER A 9 -68.49 11.46 17.24
CA SER A 9 -69.48 10.53 17.80
C SER A 9 -70.84 11.18 18.12
N ASP A 10 -70.95 12.51 18.01
CA ASP A 10 -72.17 13.26 18.34
C ASP A 10 -73.21 13.11 17.19
N PRO A 11 -74.38 12.49 17.43
CA PRO A 11 -75.35 12.15 16.38
C PRO A 11 -76.04 13.37 15.75
N GLU A 12 -75.95 14.55 16.37
CA GLU A 12 -76.50 15.80 15.81
C GLU A 12 -75.48 16.62 15.03
N HIS A 13 -74.25 16.12 14.84
CA HIS A 13 -73.23 16.86 14.12
C HIS A 13 -73.67 17.11 12.66
N PRO A 14 -73.62 18.36 12.14
CA PRO A 14 -74.15 18.75 10.81
C PRO A 14 -73.44 18.11 9.60
N LEU A 15 -72.45 17.24 9.85
CA LEU A 15 -71.85 16.39 8.81
C LEU A 15 -72.70 15.14 8.53
N TRP A 16 -73.54 14.69 9.46
CA TRP A 16 -74.40 13.50 9.30
C TRP A 16 -75.60 13.75 8.38
N SER A 17 -76.10 14.99 8.31
CA SER A 17 -77.19 15.38 7.40
C SER A 17 -76.74 15.59 5.95
N PHE A 18 -75.43 15.61 5.69
CA PHE A 18 -74.82 15.67 4.35
C PHE A 18 -74.46 14.29 3.78
N LEU A 19 -74.75 13.21 4.51
CA LEU A 19 -74.57 11.85 3.99
C LEU A 19 -75.88 11.43 3.28
N PRO A 20 -75.85 11.17 1.96
CA PRO A 20 -76.99 10.57 1.27
C PRO A 20 -77.32 9.21 1.90
N GLU A 21 -78.50 8.64 1.68
CA GLU A 21 -78.80 7.25 2.06
C GLU A 21 -77.67 6.34 1.54
N MET A 22 -76.73 6.00 2.41
CA MET A 22 -75.47 5.39 1.99
C MET A 22 -75.75 3.91 1.73
N THR A 23 -76.03 3.61 0.47
CA THR A 23 -76.15 2.25 -0.05
C THR A 23 -74.95 1.41 0.43
N ASN A 24 -75.19 0.13 0.73
CA ASN A 24 -74.17 -0.83 1.18
C ASN A 24 -72.89 -0.82 0.32
N GLU A 25 -72.99 -0.39 -0.95
CA GLU A 25 -71.89 -0.24 -1.89
C GLU A 25 -70.84 0.81 -1.47
N PHE A 26 -71.25 1.93 -0.85
CA PHE A 26 -70.31 2.98 -0.41
C PHE A 26 -69.51 2.54 0.83
N TRP A 27 -70.17 1.90 1.80
CA TRP A 27 -69.51 1.30 2.96
C TRP A 27 -68.62 0.14 2.56
N ALA A 28 -69.00 -0.67 1.57
CA ALA A 28 -68.15 -1.71 1.00
C ALA A 28 -66.90 -1.13 0.32
N ALA A 29 -67.03 -0.01 -0.40
CA ALA A 29 -65.91 0.67 -1.04
C ALA A 29 -64.93 1.30 -0.04
N ILE A 30 -65.42 1.98 1.00
CA ILE A 30 -64.58 2.55 2.07
C ILE A 30 -63.90 1.43 2.87
N THR A 31 -64.63 0.38 3.23
CA THR A 31 -64.07 -0.76 3.99
C THR A 31 -63.02 -1.50 3.16
N GLY A 32 -63.26 -1.67 1.85
CA GLY A 32 -62.29 -2.24 0.91
C GLY A 32 -61.02 -1.39 0.77
N ALA A 33 -61.14 -0.07 0.74
CA ALA A 33 -59.99 0.85 0.67
C ALA A 33 -59.16 0.87 1.96
N ILE A 34 -59.79 0.78 3.13
CA ILE A 34 -59.10 0.71 4.43
C ILE A 34 -58.39 -0.65 4.58
N VAL A 35 -59.08 -1.75 4.32
CA VAL A 35 -58.48 -3.09 4.40
C VAL A 35 -57.38 -3.26 3.36
N GLY A 36 -57.58 -2.77 2.13
CA GLY A 36 -56.58 -2.75 1.07
C GLY A 36 -55.34 -1.91 1.42
N SER A 37 -55.52 -0.74 2.04
CA SER A 37 -54.39 0.13 2.43
C SER A 37 -53.59 -0.42 3.61
N VAL A 38 -54.24 -1.10 4.58
CA VAL A 38 -53.55 -1.78 5.67
C VAL A 38 -52.74 -2.98 5.16
N ILE A 39 -53.32 -3.82 4.31
CA ILE A 39 -52.61 -4.97 3.73
C ILE A 39 -51.46 -4.50 2.82
N GLY A 40 -51.71 -3.49 1.97
CA GLY A 40 -50.68 -2.88 1.13
C GLY A 40 -49.55 -2.24 1.94
N GLY A 41 -49.88 -1.58 3.05
CA GLY A 41 -48.91 -0.99 3.98
C GLY A 41 -48.03 -2.03 4.66
N LEU A 42 -48.60 -3.15 5.12
CA LEU A 42 -47.86 -4.25 5.75
C LEU A 42 -46.92 -4.95 4.77
N ILE A 43 -47.35 -5.17 3.52
CA ILE A 43 -46.50 -5.74 2.46
C ILE A 43 -45.33 -4.79 2.16
N THR A 44 -45.62 -3.50 1.98
CA THR A 44 -44.61 -2.48 1.71
C THR A 44 -43.59 -2.38 2.84
N PHE A 45 -44.05 -2.41 4.10
CA PHE A 45 -43.20 -2.41 5.28
C PHE A 45 -42.29 -3.66 5.34
N GLY A 46 -42.83 -4.83 5.00
CA GLY A 46 -42.06 -6.08 4.91
C GLY A 46 -40.94 -6.00 3.87
N ILE A 47 -41.25 -5.52 2.66
CA ILE A 47 -40.27 -5.33 1.57
C ILE A 47 -39.18 -4.33 1.98
N GLN A 48 -39.55 -3.19 2.57
CA GLN A 48 -38.58 -2.18 3.03
C GLN A 48 -37.62 -2.72 4.10
N ARG A 49 -38.12 -3.54 5.04
CA ARG A 49 -37.26 -4.14 6.06
C ARG A 49 -36.28 -5.16 5.45
N MET A 50 -36.74 -5.94 4.47
CA MET A 50 -35.87 -6.87 3.74
C MET A 50 -34.82 -6.12 2.91
N SER A 51 -35.19 -5.05 2.21
CA SER A 51 -34.25 -4.25 1.41
C SER A 51 -33.20 -3.56 2.28
N LEU A 52 -33.57 -3.07 3.47
CA LEU A 52 -32.62 -2.48 4.41
C LEU A 52 -31.59 -3.50 4.90
N LYS A 53 -32.03 -4.71 5.26
CA LYS A 53 -31.13 -5.78 5.69
C LYS A 53 -30.21 -6.26 4.55
N ALA A 54 -30.75 -6.39 3.34
CA ALA A 54 -29.96 -6.72 2.16
C ALA A 54 -28.90 -5.65 1.87
N ALA A 55 -29.27 -4.37 1.92
CA ALA A 55 -28.35 -3.25 1.71
C ALA A 55 -27.28 -3.16 2.81
N GLU A 56 -27.60 -3.50 4.06
CA GLU A 56 -26.62 -3.56 5.15
C GLU A 56 -25.59 -4.67 4.91
N ASN A 57 -26.04 -5.88 4.56
CA ASN A 57 -25.16 -6.99 4.23
C ASN A 57 -24.26 -6.66 3.02
N GLU A 58 -24.83 -6.09 1.97
CA GLU A 58 -24.10 -5.67 0.77
C GLU A 58 -23.00 -4.64 1.10
N ARG A 59 -23.29 -3.68 2.01
CA ARG A 59 -22.29 -2.71 2.48
C ARG A 59 -21.15 -3.38 3.24
N VAL A 60 -21.46 -4.35 4.09
CA VAL A 60 -20.45 -5.11 4.86
C VAL A 60 -19.57 -5.92 3.90
N ASP A 61 -20.17 -6.60 2.93
CA ASP A 61 -19.42 -7.41 1.96
C ASP A 61 -18.56 -6.53 1.06
N THR A 62 -19.10 -5.41 0.56
CA THR A 62 -18.34 -4.42 -0.21
C THR A 62 -17.17 -3.84 0.59
N ALA A 63 -17.36 -3.58 1.89
CA ALA A 63 -16.30 -3.08 2.75
C ALA A 63 -15.18 -4.12 2.94
N LYS A 64 -15.53 -5.40 3.09
CA LYS A 64 -14.56 -6.51 3.18
C LYS A 64 -13.79 -6.68 1.88
N ASP A 65 -14.47 -6.68 0.73
CA ASP A 65 -13.83 -6.80 -0.57
C ASP A 65 -12.87 -5.64 -0.85
N ARG A 66 -13.27 -4.42 -0.46
CA ARG A 66 -12.39 -3.25 -0.51
C ARG A 66 -11.16 -3.42 0.38
N GLN A 67 -11.33 -3.89 1.62
CA GLN A 67 -10.20 -4.14 2.52
C GLN A 67 -9.25 -5.21 1.95
N ARG A 68 -9.79 -6.30 1.39
CA ARG A 68 -8.99 -7.34 0.71
C ARG A 68 -8.20 -6.77 -0.46
N SER A 69 -8.84 -5.97 -1.31
CA SER A 69 -8.17 -5.30 -2.44
C SER A 69 -7.02 -4.40 -1.98
N LEU A 70 -7.22 -3.63 -0.90
CA LEU A 70 -6.17 -2.80 -0.31
C LEU A 70 -5.05 -3.66 0.28
N GLY A 71 -5.39 -4.79 0.92
CA GLY A 71 -4.44 -5.78 1.42
C GLY A 71 -3.53 -6.32 0.32
N TYR A 72 -4.10 -6.71 -0.83
CA TYR A 72 -3.32 -7.16 -1.99
C TYR A 72 -2.42 -6.07 -2.54
N SER A 73 -2.94 -4.86 -2.73
CA SER A 73 -2.15 -3.73 -3.24
C SER A 73 -0.94 -3.44 -2.34
N LEU A 74 -1.16 -3.41 -1.02
CA LEU A 74 -0.11 -3.22 -0.03
C LEU A 74 0.93 -4.35 -0.08
N LEU A 75 0.47 -5.61 -0.15
CA LEU A 75 1.35 -6.78 -0.22
C LEU A 75 2.23 -6.74 -1.49
N PHE A 76 1.66 -6.42 -2.65
CA PHE A 76 2.44 -6.30 -3.90
C PHE A 76 3.49 -5.19 -3.84
N LYS A 77 3.16 -4.03 -3.26
CA LYS A 77 4.14 -2.96 -3.06
C LYS A 77 5.26 -3.38 -2.11
N MET A 78 4.93 -4.11 -1.05
CA MET A 78 5.93 -4.66 -0.13
C MET A 78 6.84 -5.69 -0.80
N VAL A 79 6.30 -6.57 -1.65
CA VAL A 79 7.11 -7.48 -2.47
C VAL A 79 8.04 -6.70 -3.38
N ARG A 80 7.55 -5.65 -4.07
CA ARG A 80 8.41 -4.80 -4.91
C ARG A 80 9.54 -4.13 -4.13
N ILE A 81 9.25 -3.59 -2.93
CA ILE A 81 10.25 -3.00 -2.05
C ILE A 81 11.30 -4.03 -1.64
N TYR A 82 10.87 -5.21 -1.17
CA TYR A 82 11.77 -6.29 -0.78
C TYR A 82 12.65 -6.72 -1.96
N SER A 83 12.07 -7.01 -3.12
CA SER A 83 12.81 -7.43 -4.32
C SER A 83 13.81 -6.36 -4.78
N GLY A 84 13.45 -5.07 -4.67
CA GLY A 84 14.36 -3.97 -4.97
C GLY A 84 15.55 -3.91 -4.02
N LEU A 85 15.30 -3.99 -2.70
CA LEU A 85 16.35 -4.03 -1.68
C LEU A 85 17.25 -5.26 -1.79
N ALA A 86 16.66 -6.44 -2.06
CA ALA A 86 17.39 -7.69 -2.30
C ALA A 86 18.30 -7.58 -3.53
N THR A 87 17.80 -7.01 -4.63
CA THR A 87 18.57 -6.79 -5.86
C THR A 87 19.78 -5.87 -5.59
N MET A 88 19.57 -4.77 -4.87
CA MET A 88 20.64 -3.83 -4.51
C MET A 88 21.68 -4.48 -3.57
N HIS A 89 21.23 -5.27 -2.58
CA HIS A 89 22.13 -6.00 -1.70
C HIS A 89 22.97 -7.03 -2.46
N ASN A 90 22.34 -7.87 -3.27
CA ASN A 90 23.00 -8.91 -4.05
C ASN A 90 24.00 -8.28 -5.04
N HIS A 91 23.63 -7.20 -5.72
CA HIS A 91 24.54 -6.49 -6.63
C HIS A 91 25.82 -6.02 -5.93
N VAL A 92 25.70 -5.47 -4.71
CA VAL A 92 26.87 -5.05 -3.92
C VAL A 92 27.73 -6.26 -3.58
N GLU A 93 27.14 -7.32 -3.01
CA GLU A 93 27.89 -8.51 -2.60
C GLU A 93 28.53 -9.25 -3.79
N GLU A 94 27.86 -9.29 -4.94
CA GLU A 94 28.37 -9.86 -6.19
C GLU A 94 29.59 -9.07 -6.70
N CYS A 95 29.57 -7.73 -6.66
CA CYS A 95 30.72 -6.92 -7.05
C CYS A 95 31.96 -7.24 -6.19
N PHE A 96 31.78 -7.30 -4.87
CA PHE A 96 32.87 -7.62 -3.94
C PHE A 96 33.33 -9.08 -4.05
N THR A 97 32.42 -10.02 -4.31
CA THR A 97 32.76 -11.43 -4.48
C THR A 97 33.52 -11.65 -5.78
N ARG A 98 33.05 -11.10 -6.89
CA ARG A 98 33.75 -11.14 -8.19
C ARG A 98 35.15 -10.53 -8.12
N ALA A 99 35.31 -9.39 -7.44
CA ALA A 99 36.63 -8.79 -7.27
C ALA A 99 37.59 -9.70 -6.48
N ARG A 100 37.11 -10.38 -5.43
CA ARG A 100 37.92 -11.35 -4.69
C ARG A 100 38.32 -12.56 -5.55
N GLU A 101 37.36 -13.13 -6.29
CA GLU A 101 37.58 -14.28 -7.17
C GLU A 101 38.59 -13.97 -8.30
N GLN A 102 38.63 -12.72 -8.76
CA GLN A 102 39.57 -12.25 -9.78
C GLN A 102 40.93 -11.80 -9.23
N GLY A 103 41.20 -11.97 -7.93
CA GLY A 103 42.45 -11.52 -7.30
C GLY A 103 42.54 -10.01 -7.06
N HIS A 104 41.44 -9.29 -7.26
CA HIS A 104 41.30 -7.84 -7.05
C HIS A 104 40.75 -7.48 -5.66
N GLY A 105 40.80 -8.40 -4.69
CA GLY A 105 40.33 -8.15 -3.32
C GLY A 105 41.10 -7.06 -2.55
N HIS A 106 42.26 -6.63 -3.08
CA HIS A 106 43.06 -5.54 -2.53
C HIS A 106 42.65 -4.15 -3.05
N LEU A 107 41.75 -4.07 -4.04
CA LEU A 107 41.28 -2.79 -4.56
C LEU A 107 40.39 -2.07 -3.55
N GLU A 108 40.41 -0.75 -3.62
CA GLU A 108 39.55 0.08 -2.78
C GLU A 108 38.05 -0.10 -3.12
N PRO A 109 37.14 -0.03 -2.13
CA PRO A 109 35.70 -0.21 -2.33
C PRO A 109 35.10 0.59 -3.50
N TRP A 110 35.51 1.84 -3.71
CA TRP A 110 35.01 2.69 -4.80
C TRP A 110 35.34 2.14 -6.20
N ALA A 111 36.45 1.42 -6.33
CA ALA A 111 36.87 0.80 -7.59
C ALA A 111 36.17 -0.55 -7.83
N VAL A 112 35.74 -1.21 -6.75
CA VAL A 112 35.07 -2.52 -6.77
C VAL A 112 33.58 -2.42 -7.06
N LEU A 113 32.86 -1.49 -6.40
CA LEU A 113 31.42 -1.35 -6.60
C LEU A 113 31.13 -0.75 -7.98
N LEU A 114 30.21 -1.37 -8.73
CA LEU A 114 29.76 -0.85 -10.01
C LEU A 114 28.40 -0.12 -9.86
N PRO A 115 28.14 0.95 -10.61
CA PRO A 115 26.81 1.56 -10.66
C PRO A 115 25.77 0.58 -11.23
N ILE A 116 24.52 0.70 -10.78
CA ILE A 116 23.39 -0.04 -11.35
C ILE A 116 22.93 0.68 -12.62
N ALA A 117 23.00 0.00 -13.77
CA ALA A 117 22.67 0.60 -15.06
C ALA A 117 21.18 0.90 -15.23
N ASN A 118 20.30 0.03 -14.74
CA ASN A 118 18.86 0.21 -14.79
C ASN A 118 18.33 0.56 -13.38
N PRO A 119 18.03 1.83 -13.08
CA PRO A 119 17.58 2.20 -11.75
C PRO A 119 16.19 1.60 -11.47
N LEU A 120 16.00 1.11 -10.25
CA LEU A 120 14.70 0.61 -9.80
C LEU A 120 13.67 1.73 -9.72
N ASP A 121 12.40 1.36 -9.94
CA ASP A 121 11.26 2.26 -9.77
C ASP A 121 11.05 2.62 -8.30
N LYS A 122 10.62 3.84 -8.04
CA LYS A 122 10.16 4.23 -6.70
C LYS A 122 8.82 3.57 -6.38
N VAL A 123 8.63 3.26 -5.11
CA VAL A 123 7.37 2.70 -4.58
C VAL A 123 6.86 3.64 -3.50
N HIS A 124 5.54 3.85 -3.44
CA HIS A 124 4.87 4.66 -2.44
C HIS A 124 3.62 3.96 -1.94
N PHE A 125 3.43 3.94 -0.62
CA PHE A 125 2.18 3.47 -0.04
C PHE A 125 1.08 4.51 -0.23
N ALA A 126 -0.13 4.04 -0.49
CA ALA A 126 -1.31 4.89 -0.54
C ALA A 126 -1.87 5.10 0.88
N ASN A 127 -2.52 6.23 1.11
CA ASN A 127 -3.09 6.57 2.41
C ASN A 127 -4.15 5.54 2.83
N GLU A 128 -4.93 5.03 1.88
CA GLU A 128 -5.97 4.03 2.11
C GLU A 128 -5.39 2.68 2.53
N GLU A 129 -4.23 2.29 1.99
CA GLU A 129 -3.50 1.08 2.38
C GLU A 129 -3.01 1.19 3.82
N MET A 130 -2.47 2.35 4.19
CA MET A 130 -1.97 2.62 5.54
C MET A 130 -3.11 2.72 6.56
N ALA A 131 -4.23 3.36 6.19
CA ALA A 131 -5.43 3.42 7.02
C ALA A 131 -6.03 2.03 7.24
N MET A 132 -6.06 1.18 6.20
CA MET A 132 -6.48 -0.21 6.32
C MET A 132 -5.56 -0.96 7.28
N LEU A 133 -4.24 -0.86 7.11
CA LEU A 133 -3.28 -1.52 8.00
C LEU A 133 -3.46 -1.09 9.46
N LEU A 134 -3.64 0.21 9.71
CA LEU A 134 -3.90 0.74 11.04
C LEU A 134 -5.20 0.16 11.66
N SER A 135 -6.24 -0.05 10.84
CA SER A 135 -7.50 -0.67 11.29
C SER A 135 -7.34 -2.12 11.75
N LEU A 136 -6.26 -2.81 11.34
CA LEU A 136 -5.93 -4.17 11.76
C LEU A 136 -5.30 -4.24 13.17
N LYS A 137 -5.01 -3.08 13.78
CA LYS A 137 -4.53 -2.92 15.17
C LYS A 137 -3.14 -3.50 15.46
N ASP A 138 -2.28 -3.65 14.45
CA ASP A 138 -0.85 -3.98 14.64
C ASP A 138 0.02 -2.72 14.49
N ASN A 139 0.15 -1.97 15.59
CA ASN A 139 0.90 -0.71 15.61
C ASN A 139 2.39 -0.90 15.33
N ASN A 140 2.96 -2.03 15.75
CA ASN A 140 4.39 -2.30 15.54
C ASN A 140 4.67 -2.54 14.07
N LEU A 141 3.84 -3.35 13.40
CA LEU A 141 3.96 -3.55 11.95
C LEU A 141 3.70 -2.25 11.18
N PHE A 142 2.70 -1.46 11.58
CA PHE A 142 2.43 -0.16 10.96
C PHE A 142 3.65 0.77 11.01
N ASN A 143 4.26 0.93 12.19
CA ASN A 143 5.43 1.79 12.38
C ASN A 143 6.65 1.30 11.59
N ASP A 144 6.85 -0.01 11.50
CA ASP A 144 7.91 -0.59 10.68
C ASP A 144 7.66 -0.37 9.18
N LEU A 145 6.42 -0.54 8.73
CA LEU A 145 6.07 -0.49 7.32
C LEU A 145 6.05 0.93 6.76
N VAL A 146 5.54 1.91 7.52
CA VAL A 146 5.41 3.30 7.05
C VAL A 146 6.75 3.95 6.67
N ALA A 147 7.86 3.46 7.23
CA ALA A 147 9.18 3.97 6.90
C ALA A 147 9.81 3.29 5.68
N LEU A 148 9.33 2.12 5.26
CA LEU A 148 10.03 1.28 4.29
C LEU A 148 10.02 1.82 2.86
N ASP A 149 8.97 2.53 2.44
CA ASP A 149 8.95 3.15 1.11
C ASP A 149 9.99 4.27 1.00
N SER A 150 10.12 5.10 2.04
CA SER A 150 11.15 6.12 2.18
C SER A 150 12.55 5.50 2.22
N VAL A 151 12.74 4.42 3.00
CA VAL A 151 14.02 3.70 3.06
C VAL A 151 14.40 3.14 1.68
N HIS A 152 13.49 2.43 1.01
CA HIS A 152 13.71 1.90 -0.33
C HIS A 152 14.07 3.01 -1.34
N ASN A 153 13.29 4.07 -1.38
CA ASN A 153 13.50 5.19 -2.31
C ASN A 153 14.80 5.95 -1.99
N SER A 154 15.18 6.05 -0.72
CA SER A 154 16.46 6.62 -0.28
C SER A 154 17.63 5.77 -0.73
N THR A 155 17.53 4.44 -0.64
CA THR A 155 18.59 3.53 -1.08
C THR A 155 18.78 3.60 -2.60
N ILE A 156 17.71 3.71 -3.39
CA ILE A 156 17.80 4.02 -4.83
C ILE A 156 18.55 5.34 -5.05
N GLY A 157 18.25 6.37 -4.26
CA GLY A 157 18.93 7.67 -4.30
C GLY A 157 20.43 7.56 -4.03
N LEU A 158 20.85 6.73 -3.07
CA LEU A 158 22.27 6.49 -2.75
C LEU A 158 23.02 5.88 -3.93
N PHE A 159 22.46 4.90 -4.63
CA PHE A 159 23.11 4.32 -5.82
C PHE A 159 23.25 5.33 -6.96
N ARG A 160 22.25 6.19 -7.17
CA ARG A 160 22.31 7.25 -8.18
C ARG A 160 23.40 8.28 -7.84
N MET A 161 23.46 8.70 -6.57
CA MET A 161 24.48 9.61 -6.07
C MET A 161 25.88 9.01 -6.23
N TYR A 162 26.07 7.75 -5.80
CA TYR A 162 27.33 7.04 -5.97
C TYR A 162 27.75 6.96 -7.46
N GLY A 163 26.83 6.62 -8.36
CA GLY A 163 27.10 6.56 -9.79
C GLY A 163 27.54 7.90 -10.36
N ALA A 164 26.89 9.00 -9.96
CA ALA A 164 27.24 10.35 -10.39
C ALA A 164 28.62 10.79 -9.86
N GLU A 165 28.87 10.65 -8.55
CA GLU A 165 30.15 11.01 -7.93
C GLU A 165 31.31 10.18 -8.46
N ARG A 166 31.09 8.88 -8.69
CA ARG A 166 32.08 8.00 -9.32
C ARG A 166 32.35 8.42 -10.76
N GLY A 167 31.33 8.79 -11.53
CA GLY A 167 31.49 9.31 -12.89
C GLY A 167 32.35 10.58 -12.90
N ALA A 168 32.03 11.54 -12.03
CA ALA A 168 32.78 12.79 -11.88
C ALA A 168 34.23 12.58 -11.42
N LEU A 169 34.50 11.56 -10.61
CA LEU A 169 35.86 11.15 -10.27
C LEU A 169 36.58 10.58 -11.49
N LEU A 170 35.96 9.65 -12.22
CA LEU A 170 36.56 9.01 -13.40
C LEU A 170 36.91 10.00 -14.50
N GLU A 171 36.12 11.06 -14.70
CA GLU A 171 36.41 12.14 -15.65
C GLU A 171 37.71 12.90 -15.32
N LYS A 172 38.12 12.91 -14.05
CA LYS A 172 39.36 13.56 -13.59
C LYS A 172 40.59 12.64 -13.66
N LEU A 173 40.39 11.35 -13.90
CA LEU A 173 41.48 10.37 -13.89
C LEU A 173 41.99 10.17 -15.32
N PRO A 174 43.30 10.39 -15.59
CA PRO A 174 43.89 10.13 -16.90
C PRO A 174 43.93 8.62 -17.14
N ALA A 175 42.92 8.10 -17.83
CA ALA A 175 42.83 6.69 -18.20
C ALA A 175 43.53 6.45 -19.53
N ASN A 176 44.59 5.65 -19.52
CA ASN A 176 45.24 5.14 -20.73
C ASN A 176 44.73 3.73 -21.01
N MET A 177 44.08 3.54 -22.15
CA MET A 177 43.63 2.23 -22.60
C MET A 177 44.71 1.54 -23.42
N THR A 178 45.11 0.33 -23.01
CA THR A 178 45.94 -0.57 -23.83
C THR A 178 45.10 -1.82 -24.14
N GLY A 179 44.47 -1.83 -25.31
CA GLY A 179 43.47 -2.85 -25.65
C GLY A 179 42.23 -2.76 -24.74
N LEU A 180 41.90 -3.86 -24.06
CA LEU A 180 40.78 -3.92 -23.10
C LEU A 180 41.18 -3.56 -21.66
N VAL A 181 42.46 -3.26 -21.42
CA VAL A 181 42.97 -2.92 -20.08
C VAL A 181 43.17 -1.42 -19.96
N GLY A 182 42.42 -0.79 -19.06
CA GLY A 182 42.65 0.59 -18.66
C GLY A 182 43.68 0.65 -17.53
N ARG A 183 44.70 1.51 -17.68
CA ARG A 183 45.62 1.87 -16.59
C ARG A 183 45.47 3.35 -16.27
N ILE A 184 45.41 3.67 -14.99
CA ILE A 184 45.44 5.03 -14.47
C ILE A 184 46.83 5.23 -13.87
N SER A 185 47.56 6.21 -14.37
CA SER A 185 48.85 6.61 -13.81
C SER A 185 48.77 8.08 -13.48
N LEU A 186 48.77 8.38 -12.18
CA LEU A 186 48.70 9.74 -11.67
C LEU A 186 50.07 10.15 -11.15
N PRO A 187 50.61 11.30 -11.61
CA PRO A 187 51.63 12.03 -10.88
C PRO A 187 51.20 12.29 -9.42
N GLU A 188 52.17 12.39 -8.51
CA GLU A 188 51.91 12.50 -7.06
C GLU A 188 51.07 13.73 -6.70
N ASP A 189 51.32 14.86 -7.35
CA ASP A 189 50.55 16.11 -7.21
C ASP A 189 49.08 15.92 -7.60
N GLN A 190 48.80 15.23 -8.71
CA GLN A 190 47.44 14.91 -9.12
C GLN A 190 46.76 13.91 -8.18
N ALA A 191 47.52 12.93 -7.67
CA ALA A 191 47.02 11.96 -6.71
C ALA A 191 46.52 12.63 -5.42
N GLN A 192 47.25 13.63 -4.91
CA GLN A 192 46.85 14.38 -3.71
C GLN A 192 45.50 15.10 -3.87
N HIS A 193 45.15 15.53 -5.09
CA HIS A 193 43.86 16.20 -5.35
C HIS A 193 42.67 15.25 -5.45
N VAL A 194 42.88 13.99 -5.87
CA VAL A 194 41.79 13.02 -6.06
C VAL A 194 41.59 12.09 -4.87
N GLN A 195 42.63 11.88 -4.05
CA GLN A 195 42.57 11.02 -2.86
C GLN A 195 41.43 11.37 -1.89
N PRO A 196 41.15 12.64 -1.56
CA PRO A 196 40.01 12.97 -0.69
C PRO A 196 38.68 12.49 -1.28
N LYS A 197 38.51 12.58 -2.60
CA LYS A 197 37.30 12.11 -3.29
C LYS A 197 37.19 10.59 -3.34
N MET A 198 38.31 9.88 -3.49
CA MET A 198 38.35 8.42 -3.36
C MET A 198 37.96 7.97 -1.94
N ALA A 199 38.46 8.67 -0.90
CA ALA A 199 38.11 8.39 0.49
C ALA A 199 36.62 8.65 0.78
N GLU A 200 36.05 9.75 0.28
CA GLU A 200 34.61 10.03 0.38
C GLU A 200 33.77 8.93 -0.29
N LEU A 201 34.15 8.48 -1.49
CA LEU A 201 33.46 7.38 -2.17
C LEU A 201 33.60 6.06 -1.42
N ASN A 202 34.75 5.76 -0.83
CA ASN A 202 34.94 4.56 -0.02
C ASN A 202 34.01 4.55 1.21
N ALA A 203 33.83 5.69 1.87
CA ALA A 203 32.88 5.84 2.96
C ALA A 203 31.44 5.60 2.47
N LEU A 204 31.06 6.24 1.35
CA LEU A 204 29.74 6.07 0.74
C LEU A 204 29.44 4.61 0.37
N VAL A 205 30.40 3.89 -0.22
CA VAL A 205 30.27 2.46 -0.57
C VAL A 205 30.11 1.60 0.69
N THR A 206 30.91 1.87 1.71
CA THR A 206 30.86 1.13 2.98
C THR A 206 29.50 1.27 3.65
N ASP A 207 28.99 2.50 3.71
CA ASP A 207 27.68 2.77 4.30
C ASP A 207 26.54 2.21 3.44
N THR A 208 26.65 2.31 2.12
CA THR A 208 25.69 1.70 1.19
C THR A 208 25.61 0.20 1.39
N ARG A 209 26.74 -0.51 1.49
CA ARG A 209 26.78 -1.96 1.72
C ARG A 209 26.12 -2.35 3.04
N LYS A 210 26.49 -1.69 4.14
CA LYS A 210 25.90 -1.93 5.47
C LYS A 210 24.38 -1.70 5.45
N ARG A 211 23.95 -0.60 4.84
CA ARG A 211 22.55 -0.21 4.76
C ARG A 211 21.73 -1.15 3.89
N CYS A 212 22.22 -1.55 2.72
CA CYS A 212 21.55 -2.52 1.86
C CYS A 212 21.27 -3.83 2.58
N LYS A 213 22.25 -4.37 3.33
CA LYS A 213 22.05 -5.58 4.13
C LYS A 213 20.98 -5.39 5.20
N LYS A 214 21.08 -4.31 5.99
CA LYS A 214 20.14 -4.02 7.08
C LYS A 214 18.71 -3.85 6.55
N ASP A 215 18.56 -3.09 5.48
CA ASP A 215 17.25 -2.77 4.88
C ASP A 215 16.65 -4.02 4.21
N TYR A 216 17.48 -4.84 3.55
CA TYR A 216 17.09 -6.15 3.04
C TYR A 216 16.53 -7.05 4.16
N ASP A 217 17.30 -7.28 5.23
CA ASP A 217 16.90 -8.14 6.35
C ASP A 217 15.60 -7.63 7.00
N LYS A 218 15.50 -6.32 7.22
CA LYS A 218 14.31 -5.70 7.82
C LYS A 218 13.08 -5.81 6.91
N SER A 219 13.24 -5.59 5.61
CA SER A 219 12.12 -5.68 4.66
C SER A 219 11.57 -7.09 4.55
N LEU A 220 12.42 -8.12 4.67
CA LEU A 220 12.00 -9.52 4.70
C LEU A 220 11.16 -9.84 5.95
N ASP A 221 11.62 -9.41 7.13
CA ASP A 221 10.86 -9.55 8.39
C ASP A 221 9.48 -8.90 8.28
N VAL A 222 9.43 -7.65 7.81
CA VAL A 222 8.18 -6.89 7.68
C VAL A 222 7.25 -7.51 6.65
N LEU A 223 7.76 -7.99 5.51
CA LEU A 223 6.97 -8.68 4.49
C LEU A 223 6.32 -9.95 5.05
N ASN A 224 7.07 -10.77 5.78
CA ASN A 224 6.56 -11.99 6.38
C ASN A 224 5.47 -11.72 7.42
N ARG A 225 5.71 -10.73 8.30
CA ARG A 225 4.74 -10.29 9.30
C ARG A 225 3.47 -9.72 8.67
N LEU A 226 3.61 -8.93 7.61
CA LEU A 226 2.48 -8.41 6.85
C LEU A 226 1.68 -9.53 6.20
N ASN A 227 2.34 -10.45 5.50
CA ASN A 227 1.66 -11.57 4.85
C ASN A 227 0.85 -12.40 5.87
N ASN A 228 1.43 -12.68 7.03
CA ASN A 228 0.74 -13.38 8.11
C ASN A 228 -0.47 -12.60 8.65
N LEU A 229 -0.30 -11.30 8.92
CA LEU A 229 -1.39 -10.46 9.42
C LEU A 229 -2.55 -10.38 8.42
N LEU A 230 -2.26 -10.16 7.14
CA LEU A 230 -3.28 -10.05 6.10
C LEU A 230 -4.03 -11.37 5.90
N ASN A 231 -3.35 -12.51 5.92
CA ASN A 231 -4.01 -13.81 5.87
C ASN A 231 -4.89 -14.07 7.10
N GLN A 232 -4.42 -13.71 8.29
CA GLN A 232 -5.18 -13.90 9.53
C GLN A 232 -6.41 -12.99 9.63
N LYS A 233 -6.29 -11.73 9.18
CA LYS A 233 -7.34 -10.71 9.39
C LYS A 233 -8.27 -10.54 8.20
N LEU A 234 -7.79 -10.75 6.97
CA LEU A 234 -8.53 -10.51 5.74
C LEU A 234 -8.78 -11.78 4.92
N GLU A 235 -8.25 -12.92 5.35
CA GLU A 235 -8.44 -14.23 4.71
C GLU A 235 -7.99 -14.22 3.23
N LEU A 236 -6.86 -13.58 2.93
CA LEU A 236 -6.37 -13.48 1.54
C LEU A 236 -6.03 -14.85 0.94
N GLY A 237 -5.57 -15.81 1.74
CA GLY A 237 -5.23 -17.16 1.26
C GLY A 237 -3.98 -17.20 0.38
N VAL A 238 -3.07 -16.24 0.52
CA VAL A 238 -1.86 -16.14 -0.30
C VAL A 238 -0.63 -16.41 0.54
N SER A 239 0.26 -17.29 0.05
CA SER A 239 1.57 -17.50 0.64
C SER A 239 2.64 -16.87 -0.25
N VAL A 240 3.20 -15.75 0.20
CA VAL A 240 4.33 -15.12 -0.48
C VAL A 240 5.60 -15.75 0.09
N VAL A 241 6.26 -16.56 -0.73
CA VAL A 241 7.61 -17.06 -0.44
C VAL A 241 8.59 -16.22 -1.25
N PRO A 242 9.24 -15.22 -0.64
CA PRO A 242 10.31 -14.49 -1.31
C PRO A 242 11.43 -15.47 -1.69
N ARG A 243 11.85 -15.43 -2.96
CA ARG A 243 13.00 -16.17 -3.49
C ARG A 243 14.19 -15.24 -3.63
#